data_AF-A0AAV5K274-F1
#
_entry.id   AF-A0AAV5K274-F1
#
_cell.length_a   1.000
_cell.length_b   1.000
_cell.length_c   1.000
_cell.angle_alpha   90.00
_cell.angle_beta   90.00
_cell.angle_gamma   90.00
#
_symmetry.space_group_name_H-M   'P 1'
#
loop_
_entity.id
_entity.type
_entity.pdbx_description
1 polymer ?
#
loop_
_entity_poly.entity_id
_entity_poly.type
_entity_poly.pdbx_seq_one_letter_code
_entity_poly.pdbx_strand_id
1 'polypeptide(L)'
;METKQNFNNFIVGNFPTLMYIPDFISDAEEAQLLTNIYQAPVCKWTSLKNRRLQNWGGIVHEKGLLPQDLPPWLKKITERIAEESGLYPSPINHVLINEYLPNQGIMPHQDGPAYFPVVSILSLGSPVVMDFTPHPKLQSGDIIRRKNDEEKTEEGAVAIVDNQHPISILLMPRSLLIFKDDAYSGKFTSYVAFSFI
;
A
#
# COMPACT_ATOMS: atom_id res chain seq x y z
N MET A 1 27.71 9.95 6.48
CA MET A 1 27.43 9.63 5.07
C MET A 1 26.44 8.48 5.10
N GLU A 2 25.15 8.80 5.20
CA GLU A 2 24.09 7.79 5.28
C GLU A 2 23.95 7.15 3.90
N THR A 3 24.16 5.84 3.84
CA THR A 3 23.89 5.02 2.67
C THR A 3 22.40 5.06 2.40
N LYS A 4 21.97 5.77 1.33
CA LYS A 4 20.62 5.61 0.79
C LYS A 4 20.37 4.11 0.59
N GLN A 5 19.37 3.55 1.27
CA GLN A 5 19.01 2.15 1.08
C GLN A 5 18.63 1.94 -0.38
N ASN A 6 19.14 0.89 -1.02
CA ASN A 6 18.76 0.55 -2.37
C ASN A 6 17.49 -0.29 -2.34
N PHE A 7 16.34 0.38 -2.49
CA PHE A 7 15.01 -0.25 -2.42
C PHE A 7 14.78 -1.32 -3.51
N ASN A 8 15.58 -1.33 -4.58
CA ASN A 8 15.51 -2.34 -5.63
C ASN A 8 15.81 -3.76 -5.12
N ASN A 9 16.53 -3.90 -3.99
CA ASN A 9 16.81 -5.21 -3.40
C ASN A 9 15.60 -5.79 -2.64
N PHE A 10 14.54 -5.01 -2.47
CA PHE A 10 13.34 -5.37 -1.70
C PHE A 10 12.13 -5.65 -2.58
N ILE A 11 12.32 -5.75 -3.90
CA ILE A 11 11.26 -6.08 -4.85
C ILE A 11 10.66 -7.45 -4.53
N VAL A 12 9.34 -7.52 -4.45
CA VAL A 12 8.60 -8.75 -4.14
C VAL A 12 8.29 -9.51 -5.43
N GLY A 13 8.86 -10.70 -5.56
CA GLY A 13 8.65 -11.56 -6.73
C GLY A 13 9.03 -10.86 -8.03
N ASN A 14 8.15 -10.94 -9.02
CA ASN A 14 8.36 -10.31 -10.34
C ASN A 14 7.63 -8.96 -10.46
N PHE A 15 7.26 -8.33 -9.34
CA PHE A 15 6.48 -7.10 -9.31
C PHE A 15 7.38 -5.92 -8.93
N PRO A 16 8.05 -5.25 -9.90
CA PRO A 16 9.00 -4.17 -9.63
C PRO A 16 8.35 -2.96 -8.94
N THR A 17 7.03 -2.91 -8.92
CA THR A 17 6.21 -1.89 -8.29
C THR A 17 5.83 -2.20 -6.85
N LEU A 18 6.29 -3.31 -6.27
CA LEU A 18 5.96 -3.76 -4.92
C LEU A 18 7.25 -4.09 -4.16
N MET A 19 7.51 -3.35 -3.08
CA MET A 19 8.74 -3.46 -2.28
C MET A 19 8.41 -3.74 -0.82
N TYR A 20 9.05 -4.74 -0.22
CA TYR A 20 8.85 -5.13 1.18
C TYR A 20 10.17 -5.05 1.97
N ILE A 21 10.19 -4.18 2.97
CA ILE A 21 11.36 -3.89 3.79
C ILE A 21 11.07 -4.36 5.23
N PRO A 22 11.67 -5.46 5.69
CA PRO A 22 11.55 -5.89 7.09
C PRO A 22 12.31 -4.93 8.02
N ASP A 23 11.90 -4.88 9.29
CA ASP A 23 12.62 -4.16 10.35
C ASP A 23 12.96 -2.69 10.01
N PHE A 24 12.08 -2.00 9.28
CA PHE A 24 12.26 -0.61 8.87
C PHE A 24 12.36 0.35 10.06
N ILE A 25 11.59 0.06 11.11
CA ILE A 25 11.71 0.72 12.41
C ILE A 25 12.21 -0.24 13.48
N SER A 26 12.82 0.32 14.52
CA SER A 26 13.22 -0.41 15.73
C SER A 26 12.03 -0.67 16.66
N ASP A 27 12.17 -1.65 17.57
CA ASP A 27 11.15 -1.92 18.61
C ASP A 27 10.87 -0.70 19.49
N ALA A 28 11.88 0.13 19.76
CA ALA A 28 11.71 1.36 20.53
C ALA A 28 10.88 2.40 19.78
N GLU A 29 11.09 2.55 18.46
CA GLU A 29 10.29 3.44 17.61
C GLU A 29 8.85 2.94 17.50
N GLU A 30 8.64 1.64 17.35
CA GLU A 30 7.31 1.04 17.35
C GLU A 30 6.55 1.32 18.66
N ALA A 31 7.19 1.10 19.81
CA ALA A 31 6.57 1.38 21.11
C ALA A 31 6.19 2.86 21.26
N GLN A 32 7.04 3.77 20.78
CA GLN A 32 6.74 5.21 20.76
C GLN A 32 5.58 5.56 19.82
N LEU A 33 5.53 4.96 18.63
CA LEU A 33 4.43 5.16 17.68
C LEU A 33 3.11 4.67 18.28
N LEU A 34 3.07 3.45 18.82
CA LEU A 34 1.88 2.91 19.47
C LEU A 34 1.42 3.80 20.63
N THR A 35 2.35 4.27 21.47
CA THR A 35 2.03 5.21 22.55
C THR A 35 1.35 6.47 22.03
N ASN A 36 1.90 7.11 20.99
CA ASN A 36 1.33 8.31 20.40
C ASN A 36 -0.05 8.06 19.75
N ILE A 37 -0.20 6.92 19.08
CA ILE A 37 -1.46 6.51 18.43
C ILE A 37 -2.56 6.37 19.47
N TYR A 38 -2.31 5.68 20.58
CA TYR A 38 -3.31 5.43 21.62
C TYR A 38 -3.55 6.64 22.54
N GLN A 39 -2.60 7.57 22.64
CA GLN A 39 -2.80 8.85 23.32
C GLN A 39 -3.59 9.87 22.50
N ALA A 40 -3.86 9.60 21.22
CA ALA A 40 -4.69 10.47 20.40
C ALA A 40 -6.09 10.67 21.02
N PRO A 41 -6.67 11.89 20.95
CA PRO A 41 -8.00 12.14 21.48
C PRO A 41 -9.05 11.19 20.89
N VAL A 42 -10.05 10.79 21.69
CA VAL A 42 -11.12 9.88 21.24
C VAL A 42 -11.80 10.36 19.95
N CYS A 43 -11.94 11.68 19.76
CA CYS A 43 -12.55 12.25 18.54
C CYS A 43 -11.72 12.04 17.26
N LYS A 44 -10.45 11.64 17.35
CA LYS A 44 -9.64 11.23 16.19
C LYS A 44 -9.98 9.83 15.71
N TRP A 45 -10.58 9.00 16.56
CA TRP A 45 -10.97 7.64 16.22
C TRP A 45 -12.37 7.61 15.61
N THR A 46 -12.45 7.16 14.36
CA THR A 46 -13.71 6.80 13.71
C THR A 46 -13.88 5.29 13.79
N SER A 47 -15.00 4.84 14.37
CA SER A 47 -15.37 3.42 14.35
C SER A 47 -16.09 3.09 13.04
N LEU A 48 -15.53 2.15 12.29
CA LEU A 48 -16.11 1.60 11.07
C LEU A 48 -16.61 0.17 11.36
N LYS A 49 -17.28 -0.46 10.38
CA LYS A 49 -17.96 -1.76 10.58
C LYS A 49 -17.10 -2.80 11.30
N ASN A 50 -15.84 -2.97 10.87
CA ASN A 50 -14.93 -4.01 11.38
C ASN A 50 -13.54 -3.46 11.74
N ARG A 51 -13.39 -2.15 12.00
CA ARG A 51 -12.08 -1.55 12.30
C ARG A 51 -12.23 -0.17 12.93
N ARG A 52 -11.16 0.35 13.50
CA ARG A 52 -11.06 1.79 13.83
C ARG A 52 -10.08 2.49 12.89
N LEU A 53 -10.32 3.78 12.66
CA LEU A 53 -9.52 4.61 11.76
C LEU A 53 -9.18 5.95 12.43
N GLN A 54 -7.93 6.39 12.32
CA GLN A 54 -7.55 7.80 12.48
C GLN A 54 -7.14 8.40 11.14
N ASN A 55 -7.37 9.71 11.01
CA ASN A 55 -6.99 10.48 9.83
C ASN A 55 -6.14 11.70 10.24
N TRP A 56 -4.96 11.83 9.62
CA TRP A 56 -3.96 12.86 9.88
C TRP A 56 -3.45 13.50 8.58
N GLY A 57 -3.07 14.78 8.65
CA GLY A 57 -2.46 15.50 7.53
C GLY A 57 -3.45 16.13 6.52
N GLY A 58 -4.73 15.77 6.59
CA GLY A 58 -5.77 16.44 5.84
C GLY A 58 -7.08 15.65 5.74
N ILE A 59 -8.14 16.30 5.28
CA ILE A 59 -9.43 15.65 5.04
C ILE A 59 -9.63 15.53 3.54
N VAL A 60 -9.79 14.30 3.05
CA VAL A 60 -10.13 14.03 1.66
C VAL A 60 -11.59 14.44 1.44
N HIS A 61 -11.80 15.45 0.61
CA HIS A 61 -13.11 15.90 0.13
C HIS A 61 -13.24 15.61 -1.37
N GLU A 62 -14.47 15.67 -1.88
CA GLU A 62 -14.76 15.50 -3.32
C GLU A 62 -13.97 16.47 -4.21
N LYS A 63 -13.60 17.64 -3.69
CA LYS A 63 -12.83 18.69 -4.40
C LYS A 63 -11.31 18.62 -4.20
N GLY A 64 -10.81 17.64 -3.45
CA GLY A 64 -9.39 17.47 -3.13
C GLY A 64 -9.10 17.34 -1.64
N LEU A 65 -7.81 17.33 -1.28
CA LEU A 65 -7.34 17.25 0.09
C LEU A 65 -7.31 18.65 0.73
N LEU A 66 -8.00 18.83 1.86
CA LEU A 66 -7.80 20.01 2.71
C LEU A 66 -6.60 19.72 3.63
N PRO A 67 -5.43 20.37 3.41
CA PRO A 67 -4.22 20.04 4.14
C PRO A 67 -4.31 20.48 5.61
N GLN A 68 -3.73 19.66 6.48
CA GLN A 68 -3.48 19.96 7.89
C GLN A 68 -2.06 19.52 8.21
N ASP A 69 -1.43 20.15 9.20
CA ASP A 69 -0.09 19.73 9.60
C ASP A 69 -0.12 18.32 10.21
N LEU A 70 0.85 17.50 9.81
CA LEU A 70 1.11 16.23 10.46
C LEU A 70 1.73 16.50 11.84
N PRO A 71 1.34 15.76 12.89
CA PRO A 71 2.00 15.85 14.18
C PRO A 71 3.49 15.43 14.03
N PRO A 72 4.40 15.98 14.86
CA PRO A 72 5.85 15.78 14.66
C PRO A 72 6.30 14.31 14.58
N TRP A 73 5.64 13.42 15.33
CA TRP A 73 5.95 11.99 15.34
C TRP A 73 5.59 11.29 14.02
N LEU A 74 4.51 11.70 13.35
CA LEU A 74 4.19 11.23 12.00
C LEU A 74 5.11 11.86 10.97
N LYS A 75 5.32 13.18 11.07
CA LYS A 75 6.18 13.93 10.15
C LYS A 75 7.57 13.29 10.04
N LYS A 76 8.20 12.96 11.18
CA LYS A 76 9.50 12.28 11.22
C LYS A 76 9.52 10.97 10.43
N ILE A 77 8.51 10.11 10.59
CA ILE A 77 8.43 8.83 9.89
C ILE A 77 8.18 9.04 8.40
N THR A 78 7.27 9.95 8.04
CA THR A 78 6.95 10.23 6.64
C THR A 78 8.12 10.85 5.87
N GLU A 79 8.90 11.74 6.51
CA GLU A 79 10.11 12.32 5.92
C GLU A 79 11.16 11.22 5.69
N ARG A 80 11.39 10.35 6.68
CA ARG A 80 12.29 9.21 6.55
C ARG A 80 11.91 8.28 5.40
N ILE A 81 10.63 7.91 5.28
CA ILE A 81 10.14 7.07 4.18
C ILE A 81 10.39 7.75 2.82
N ALA A 82 10.09 9.05 2.71
CA ALA A 82 10.28 9.79 1.47
C ALA A 82 11.75 9.91 1.08
N GLU A 83 12.63 10.21 2.05
CA GLU A 83 14.07 10.40 1.85
C GLU A 83 14.79 9.10 1.51
N GLU A 84 14.52 8.03 2.26
CA GLU A 84 15.17 6.74 2.05
C GLU A 84 14.70 6.10 0.73
N SER A 85 13.39 6.15 0.44
CA SER A 85 12.86 5.55 -0.80
C SER A 85 13.19 6.36 -2.06
N GLY A 86 13.17 7.69 -1.97
CA GLY A 86 13.30 8.58 -3.12
C GLY A 86 12.17 8.43 -4.16
N LEU A 87 11.05 7.80 -3.79
CA LEU A 87 9.94 7.49 -4.71
C LEU A 87 8.85 8.55 -4.72
N TYR A 88 8.75 9.35 -3.66
CA TYR A 88 7.68 10.32 -3.47
C TYR A 88 7.98 11.61 -4.25
N PRO A 89 7.09 12.05 -5.16
CA PRO A 89 7.31 13.28 -5.94
C PRO A 89 7.13 14.55 -5.10
N SER A 90 6.46 14.45 -3.96
CA SER A 90 6.24 15.51 -2.98
C SER A 90 6.22 14.94 -1.56
N PRO A 91 6.39 15.77 -0.52
CA PRO A 91 6.26 15.31 0.86
C PRO A 91 4.93 14.60 1.11
N ILE A 92 4.97 13.48 1.84
CA ILE A 92 3.77 12.78 2.30
C ILE A 92 3.03 13.72 3.26
N ASN A 93 1.77 13.99 2.95
CA ASN A 93 0.95 14.96 3.66
C ASN A 93 -0.33 14.35 4.21
N HIS A 94 -0.53 13.04 4.08
CA HIS A 94 -1.75 12.37 4.50
C HIS A 94 -1.44 10.99 5.05
N VAL A 95 -1.98 10.67 6.23
CA VAL A 95 -1.74 9.39 6.92
C VAL A 95 -3.06 8.85 7.47
N LEU A 96 -3.35 7.59 7.14
CA LEU A 96 -4.43 6.82 7.71
C LEU A 96 -3.87 5.78 8.67
N ILE A 97 -4.36 5.78 9.91
CA ILE A 97 -3.99 4.78 10.91
C ILE A 97 -5.18 3.86 11.08
N ASN A 98 -5.04 2.60 10.67
CA ASN A 98 -6.09 1.63 10.81
C ASN A 98 -5.74 0.63 11.91
N GLU A 99 -6.69 0.39 12.82
CA GLU A 99 -6.58 -0.62 13.88
C GLU A 99 -7.57 -1.75 13.64
N TYR A 100 -7.10 -2.98 13.87
CA TYR A 100 -7.84 -4.20 13.60
C TYR A 100 -7.58 -5.22 14.71
N LEU A 101 -8.63 -5.54 15.44
CA LEU A 101 -8.65 -6.60 16.43
C LEU A 101 -8.56 -7.99 15.77
N PRO A 102 -8.26 -9.06 16.54
CA PRO A 102 -8.31 -10.42 16.02
C PRO A 102 -9.63 -10.74 15.29
N ASN A 103 -9.52 -11.36 14.12
CA ASN A 103 -10.62 -11.68 13.19
C ASN A 103 -11.24 -10.48 12.46
N GLN A 104 -10.64 -9.29 12.54
CA GLN A 104 -11.03 -8.14 11.74
C GLN A 104 -10.22 -8.06 10.43
N GLY A 105 -10.74 -7.29 9.49
CA GLY A 105 -10.12 -7.04 8.19
C GLY A 105 -10.94 -6.01 7.40
N ILE A 106 -10.50 -5.71 6.19
CA ILE A 106 -11.18 -4.80 5.27
C ILE A 106 -11.51 -5.53 3.97
N MET A 107 -12.66 -5.19 3.39
CA MET A 107 -13.10 -5.80 2.13
C MET A 107 -12.16 -5.41 0.98
N PRO A 108 -12.05 -6.22 -0.08
CA PRO A 108 -11.26 -5.88 -1.25
C PRO A 108 -11.68 -4.54 -1.83
N HIS A 109 -10.70 -3.68 -2.14
CA HIS A 109 -10.94 -2.36 -2.69
C HIS A 109 -9.71 -1.87 -3.48
N GLN A 110 -9.85 -0.69 -4.09
CA GLN A 110 -8.73 0.04 -4.65
C GLN A 110 -8.67 1.41 -3.97
N ASP A 111 -7.46 1.90 -3.74
CA ASP A 111 -7.27 3.25 -3.22
C ASP A 111 -7.79 4.28 -4.22
N GLY A 112 -8.49 5.29 -3.71
CA GLY A 112 -9.03 6.37 -4.54
C GLY A 112 -7.90 7.21 -5.17
N PRO A 113 -8.14 7.91 -6.28
CA PRO A 113 -7.08 8.58 -7.08
C PRO A 113 -6.21 9.60 -6.33
N ALA A 114 -6.62 10.05 -5.15
CA ALA A 114 -5.85 10.96 -4.29
C ALA A 114 -4.53 10.37 -3.76
N TYR A 115 -4.37 9.04 -3.75
CA TYR A 115 -3.18 8.36 -3.23
C TYR A 115 -2.18 7.95 -4.32
N PHE A 116 -2.47 8.27 -5.59
CA PHE A 116 -1.56 8.03 -6.71
C PHE A 116 -0.39 9.03 -6.65
N PRO A 117 0.87 8.64 -6.98
CA PRO A 117 1.30 7.36 -7.56
C PRO A 117 1.92 6.35 -6.58
N VAL A 118 2.19 6.72 -5.32
CA VAL A 118 2.96 5.91 -4.39
C VAL A 118 2.26 5.84 -3.03
N VAL A 119 2.09 4.62 -2.53
CA VAL A 119 1.54 4.33 -1.20
C VAL A 119 2.57 3.55 -0.38
N SER A 120 2.66 3.87 0.90
CA SER A 120 3.47 3.16 1.87
C SER A 120 2.61 2.69 3.04
N ILE A 121 2.86 1.47 3.49
CA ILE A 121 2.23 0.85 4.65
C ILE A 121 3.34 0.51 5.64
N LEU A 122 3.34 1.18 6.79
CA LEU A 122 4.17 0.81 7.94
C LEU A 122 3.34 -0.08 8.87
N SER A 123 3.83 -1.29 9.09
CA SER A 123 3.18 -2.28 9.95
C SER A 123 3.68 -2.20 11.39
N LEU A 124 2.81 -2.32 12.39
CA LEU A 124 3.14 -2.27 13.82
C LEU A 124 2.60 -3.54 14.53
N GLY A 125 2.75 -3.71 15.84
CA GLY A 125 1.98 -4.68 16.63
C GLY A 125 2.08 -6.16 16.19
N SER A 126 1.04 -6.68 15.52
CA SER A 126 0.90 -8.08 15.12
C SER A 126 1.14 -8.31 13.62
N PRO A 127 1.65 -9.49 13.20
CA PRO A 127 1.75 -9.82 11.77
C PRO A 127 0.39 -9.84 11.07
N VAL A 128 0.37 -9.48 9.78
CA VAL A 128 -0.83 -9.58 8.94
C VAL A 128 -0.50 -10.06 7.52
N VAL A 129 -1.41 -10.82 6.91
CA VAL A 129 -1.33 -11.15 5.49
C VAL A 129 -2.05 -10.08 4.68
N MET A 130 -1.42 -9.54 3.64
CA MET A 130 -2.02 -8.65 2.65
C MET A 130 -2.05 -9.36 1.29
N ASP A 131 -3.22 -9.45 0.65
CA ASP A 131 -3.33 -10.07 -0.67
C ASP A 131 -3.38 -9.00 -1.77
N PHE A 132 -2.84 -9.30 -2.95
CA PHE A 132 -2.95 -8.48 -4.14
C PHE A 132 -3.52 -9.40 -5.22
N THR A 133 -4.75 -9.19 -5.65
CA THR A 133 -5.32 -9.99 -6.74
C THR A 133 -5.43 -9.17 -8.01
N PRO A 134 -5.35 -9.78 -9.19
CA PRO A 134 -5.62 -9.07 -10.43
C PRO A 134 -7.02 -8.46 -10.44
N HIS A 135 -7.15 -7.29 -11.07
CA HIS A 135 -8.44 -6.62 -11.19
C HIS A 135 -9.39 -7.43 -12.10
N PRO A 136 -10.69 -7.58 -11.77
CA PRO A 136 -11.62 -8.38 -12.56
C PRO A 136 -11.77 -7.97 -14.03
N LYS A 137 -11.53 -6.69 -14.35
CA LYS A 137 -11.52 -6.20 -15.76
C LYS A 137 -10.41 -6.83 -16.59
N LEU A 138 -9.30 -7.26 -15.98
CA LEU A 138 -8.26 -8.04 -16.67
C LEU A 138 -8.63 -9.51 -16.81
N GLN A 139 -9.37 -10.07 -15.84
CA GLN A 139 -9.85 -11.45 -15.93
C GLN A 139 -10.93 -11.65 -17.00
N SER A 140 -11.62 -10.57 -17.40
CA SER A 140 -12.70 -10.60 -18.41
C SER A 140 -12.20 -10.37 -19.86
N GLY A 141 -10.89 -10.18 -20.06
CA GLY A 141 -10.31 -9.84 -21.37
C GLY A 141 -10.05 -11.03 -22.31
N ASP A 142 -10.02 -12.27 -21.79
CA ASP A 142 -9.55 -13.45 -22.56
C ASP A 142 -10.63 -14.51 -22.88
N ILE A 143 -11.92 -14.15 -22.78
CA ILE A 143 -13.02 -14.97 -23.33
C ILE A 143 -13.72 -14.26 -24.49
N ILE A 144 -12.98 -13.53 -25.34
CA ILE A 144 -13.38 -13.41 -26.75
C ILE A 144 -12.51 -14.39 -27.53
N ARG A 145 -13.06 -15.60 -27.65
CA ARG A 145 -12.61 -16.64 -28.55
C ARG A 145 -12.21 -16.00 -29.88
N ARG A 146 -10.93 -16.15 -30.26
CA ARG A 146 -10.51 -16.18 -31.66
C ARG A 146 -11.35 -17.25 -32.37
N LYS A 147 -12.46 -16.84 -32.96
CA LYS A 147 -13.02 -17.53 -34.11
C LYS A 147 -13.08 -16.49 -35.22
N ASN A 148 -12.28 -16.78 -36.24
CA ASN A 148 -12.23 -16.13 -37.56
C ASN A 148 -11.43 -14.81 -37.50
N ASP A 149 -10.34 -14.62 -38.23
CA ASP A 149 -10.05 -15.03 -39.60
C ASP A 149 -8.58 -15.38 -39.83
N GLU A 150 -8.38 -16.26 -40.81
CA GLU A 150 -7.11 -16.52 -41.46
C GLU A 150 -6.59 -15.24 -42.12
N GLU A 151 -5.36 -14.81 -41.82
CA GLU A 151 -4.35 -14.46 -42.84
C GLU A 151 -3.01 -14.03 -42.22
N LYS A 152 -1.96 -14.47 -42.92
CA LYS A 152 -0.50 -14.40 -42.71
C LYS A 152 0.02 -13.06 -42.19
N THR A 153 1.05 -13.06 -41.32
CA THR A 153 2.46 -12.72 -41.63
C THR A 153 3.32 -12.87 -40.35
N GLU A 154 4.56 -13.35 -40.51
CA GLU A 154 5.58 -13.53 -39.48
C GLU A 154 6.15 -12.18 -39.00
N GLU A 155 6.18 -11.96 -37.68
CA GLU A 155 7.33 -11.43 -36.91
C GLU A 155 6.97 -11.43 -35.42
N GLY A 156 7.88 -11.93 -34.60
CA GLY A 156 7.63 -12.40 -33.23
C GLY A 156 7.16 -11.31 -32.26
N ALA A 157 5.84 -11.17 -32.12
CA ALA A 157 5.24 -10.61 -30.91
C ALA A 157 5.09 -11.75 -29.89
N VAL A 158 6.06 -11.87 -28.98
CA VAL A 158 5.88 -12.66 -27.75
C VAL A 158 4.75 -12.00 -26.99
N ALA A 159 3.53 -12.53 -27.14
CA ALA A 159 2.42 -12.17 -26.29
C ALA A 159 2.80 -12.59 -24.87
N ILE A 160 3.28 -11.64 -24.07
CA ILE A 160 3.41 -11.80 -22.63
C ILE A 160 1.98 -11.90 -22.12
N VAL A 161 1.45 -13.12 -22.10
CA VAL A 161 0.25 -13.45 -21.33
C VAL A 161 0.68 -13.27 -19.89
N ASP A 162 0.51 -12.05 -19.38
CA ASP A 162 0.78 -11.71 -17.99
C ASP A 162 -0.31 -12.39 -17.16
N ASN A 163 -0.08 -13.68 -16.89
CA ASN A 163 -0.81 -14.48 -15.94
C ASN A 163 -0.52 -13.89 -14.54
N GLN A 164 -1.09 -12.73 -14.26
CA GLN A 164 -1.02 -12.11 -12.96
C GLN A 164 -1.75 -13.03 -12.01
N HIS A 165 -1.01 -13.71 -11.14
CA HIS A 165 -1.59 -14.52 -10.09
C HIS A 165 -1.80 -13.65 -8.85
N PRO A 166 -2.77 -13.98 -7.99
CA PRO A 166 -2.82 -13.43 -6.64
C PRO A 166 -1.48 -13.60 -5.93
N ILE A 167 -1.06 -12.55 -5.21
CA ILE A 167 0.13 -12.55 -4.37
C ILE A 167 -0.32 -12.29 -2.94
N SER A 168 0.21 -13.04 -1.99
CA SER A 168 0.00 -12.79 -0.57
C SER A 168 1.34 -12.40 0.06
N ILE A 169 1.36 -11.34 0.85
CA ILE A 169 2.54 -10.87 1.58
C ILE A 169 2.24 -10.91 3.08
N LEU A 170 3.11 -11.57 3.84
CA LEU A 170 3.08 -11.50 5.30
C LEU A 170 3.82 -10.23 5.75
N LEU A 171 3.07 -9.24 6.21
CA LEU A 171 3.58 -8.01 6.80
C LEU A 171 3.89 -8.25 8.28
N MET A 172 5.16 -8.46 8.60
CA MET A 172 5.63 -8.51 9.98
C MET A 172 5.55 -7.13 10.65
N PRO A 173 5.43 -7.06 11.99
CA PRO A 173 5.58 -5.81 12.72
C PRO A 173 6.88 -5.11 12.35
N ARG A 174 6.85 -3.78 12.38
CA ARG A 174 7.97 -2.89 12.03
C ARG A 174 8.40 -2.89 10.56
N SER A 175 7.70 -3.62 9.69
CA SER A 175 8.01 -3.66 8.26
C SER A 175 7.33 -2.54 7.47
N LEU A 176 7.98 -2.12 6.37
CA LEU A 176 7.47 -1.15 5.41
C LEU A 176 7.16 -1.86 4.10
N LEU A 177 5.93 -1.73 3.61
CA LEU A 177 5.54 -2.11 2.27
C LEU A 177 5.33 -0.84 1.45
N ILE A 178 5.97 -0.75 0.27
CA ILE A 178 5.75 0.35 -0.67
C ILE A 178 5.21 -0.24 -1.97
N PHE A 179 4.16 0.38 -2.51
CA PHE A 179 3.69 0.04 -3.84
C PHE A 179 3.36 1.29 -4.67
N LYS A 180 3.61 1.18 -5.99
CA LYS A 180 3.46 2.29 -6.94
C LYS A 180 2.93 1.86 -8.31
N ASP A 181 2.67 2.82 -9.19
CA ASP A 181 2.42 2.61 -10.63
C ASP A 181 1.44 1.45 -10.92
N ASP A 182 1.87 0.39 -11.60
CA ASP A 182 1.06 -0.78 -12.00
C ASP A 182 0.44 -1.57 -10.84
N ALA A 183 1.02 -1.50 -9.63
CA ALA A 183 0.39 -2.04 -8.43
C ALA A 183 -0.83 -1.19 -7.99
N TYR A 184 -0.88 0.07 -8.43
CA TYR A 184 -1.96 1.02 -8.21
C TYR A 184 -2.94 1.09 -9.41
N SER A 185 -2.43 0.99 -10.64
CA SER A 185 -3.17 1.28 -11.87
C SER A 185 -3.83 0.03 -12.48
N GLY A 186 -5.01 -0.33 -11.96
CA GLY A 186 -5.99 -1.16 -12.68
C GLY A 186 -5.59 -2.60 -13.03
N LYS A 187 -4.36 -3.02 -12.74
CA LYS A 187 -3.86 -4.38 -12.91
C LYS A 187 -4.18 -5.24 -11.69
N PHE A 188 -4.12 -4.66 -10.50
CA PHE A 188 -4.46 -5.32 -9.25
C PHE A 188 -5.61 -4.60 -8.51
N THR A 189 -6.51 -5.40 -7.93
CA THR A 189 -7.31 -5.02 -6.77
C THR A 189 -6.50 -5.41 -5.53
N SER A 190 -6.09 -4.42 -4.75
CA SER A 190 -5.38 -4.66 -3.50
C SER A 190 -6.36 -5.20 -2.44
N TYR A 191 -6.08 -6.37 -1.89
CA TYR A 191 -6.66 -6.80 -0.63
C TYR A 191 -5.76 -6.23 0.43
N VAL A 192 -6.15 -5.07 0.91
CA VAL A 192 -5.68 -4.71 2.22
C VAL A 192 -6.26 -5.74 3.18
N ALA A 193 -5.41 -6.57 3.77
CA ALA A 193 -5.71 -7.13 5.07
C ALA A 193 -4.69 -6.50 6.02
N PHE A 194 -5.22 -5.88 7.06
CA PHE A 194 -4.47 -5.24 8.12
C PHE A 194 -4.93 -5.89 9.42
N SER A 195 -3.97 -6.21 10.28
CA SER A 195 -4.18 -6.67 11.64
C SER A 195 -3.16 -5.90 12.46
N PHE A 196 -3.62 -4.97 13.29
CA PHE A 196 -2.81 -4.34 14.34
C PHE A 196 -3.69 -4.30 15.57
N ILE A 197 -3.34 -5.18 16.52
CA ILE A 197 -3.88 -5.45 17.87
C ILE A 197 -5.29 -4.94 18.17
#